data_AF-A0A6J6AT25-F1
#
_entry.id   AF-A0A6J6AT25-F1
#
_cell.length_a   1.000
_cell.length_b   1.000
_cell.length_c   1.000
_cell.angle_alpha   90.00
_cell.angle_beta   90.00
_cell.angle_gamma   90.00
#
_symmetry.space_group_name_H-M   'P 1'
#
loop_
_entity.id
_entity.type
_entity.pdbx_description
1 polymer ?
#
loop_
_entity_poly.entity_id
_entity_poly.type
_entity_poly.pdbx_seq_one_letter_code
_entity_poly.pdbx_strand_id
1 'polypeptide(L)' 'MHGEIGYKTLSKIPGSVDVVDCFVNSTLVGKVVDEAIAIGAKAVWLQLDVIDTDAIARAQAAGLLTVMDRCPAIEYRARA' A
#
# COMPACT_ATOMS: atom_id res chain seq x y z
N MET A 1 -3.68 -8.19 -13.83
CA MET A 1 -4.70 -7.46 -14.64
C MET A 1 -4.04 -7.05 -15.95
N HIS A 2 -4.76 -7.08 -17.07
CA HIS A 2 -4.21 -6.84 -18.43
C HIS A 2 -2.99 -7.70 -18.82
N GLY A 3 -2.93 -8.96 -18.39
CA GLY A 3 -1.83 -9.88 -18.74
C GLY A 3 -0.69 -9.97 -17.71
N GLU A 4 -0.67 -9.08 -16.71
CA GLU A 4 0.32 -9.14 -15.63
C GLU A 4 0.11 -10.34 -14.69
N ILE A 5 1.23 -10.89 -14.21
CA ILE A 5 1.26 -12.04 -13.30
C ILE A 5 0.75 -11.63 -11.91
N GLY A 6 -0.18 -12.40 -11.37
CA GLY A 6 -0.59 -12.28 -9.96
C GLY A 6 0.36 -13.03 -9.04
N TYR A 7 0.84 -12.34 -7.99
CA TYR A 7 1.66 -12.94 -6.93
C TYR A 7 0.82 -13.14 -5.67
N LYS A 8 1.11 -14.21 -4.91
CA LYS A 8 0.39 -14.51 -3.66
C LYS A 8 0.83 -13.63 -2.47
N THR A 9 2.06 -13.14 -2.51
CA THR A 9 2.68 -12.30 -1.46
C THR A 9 3.58 -11.28 -2.11
N LEU A 10 3.82 -10.15 -1.44
CA LEU A 10 4.65 -9.08 -2.01
C LEU A 10 6.12 -9.51 -2.16
N SER A 11 6.60 -10.38 -1.27
CA SER A 11 7.97 -10.93 -1.31
C SER A 11 8.29 -11.78 -2.55
N LYS A 12 7.28 -12.18 -3.33
CA LYS A 12 7.48 -12.91 -4.59
C LYS A 12 7.55 -12.02 -5.82
N ILE A 13 7.29 -10.73 -5.68
CA ILE A 13 7.40 -9.76 -6.77
C ILE A 13 8.89 -9.62 -7.12
N PRO A 14 9.30 -9.82 -8.38
CA PRO A 14 10.67 -9.61 -8.79
C PRO A 14 11.00 -8.11 -8.79
N GLY A 15 12.16 -7.74 -8.23
CA GLY A 15 12.62 -6.35 -8.17
C GLY A 15 12.12 -5.59 -6.94
N SER A 16 12.28 -4.26 -6.96
CA SER A 16 11.86 -3.38 -5.88
C SER A 16 10.45 -2.86 -6.09
N VAL A 17 9.67 -2.80 -5.01
CA VAL A 17 8.33 -2.18 -5.02
C VAL A 17 8.43 -0.77 -4.47
N ASP A 18 8.06 0.23 -5.26
CA ASP A 18 8.05 1.62 -4.79
C ASP A 18 6.81 1.91 -3.94
N VAL A 19 5.63 1.52 -4.42
CA VAL A 19 4.35 1.81 -3.76
C VAL A 19 3.51 0.54 -3.69
N VAL A 20 2.96 0.24 -2.51
CA VAL A 20 1.96 -0.80 -2.32
C VAL A 20 0.59 -0.13 -2.23
N ASP A 21 -0.23 -0.33 -3.27
CA ASP A 21 -1.58 0.22 -3.36
C ASP A 21 -2.65 -0.80 -2.93
N CYS A 22 -3.37 -0.50 -1.86
CA CYS A 22 -4.20 -1.44 -1.11
C CYS A 22 -5.69 -1.29 -1.44
N PHE A 23 -6.25 -2.29 -2.12
CA PHE A 23 -7.69 -2.45 -2.41
C PHE A 23 -8.35 -3.57 -1.57
N VAL A 24 -7.81 -3.84 -0.38
CA VAL A 24 -8.30 -4.89 0.52
C VAL A 24 -9.10 -4.27 1.67
N ASN A 25 -10.01 -5.04 2.27
CA ASN A 25 -10.78 -4.60 3.43
C ASN A 25 -9.86 -4.15 4.59
N SER A 26 -10.28 -3.10 5.30
CA SER A 26 -9.59 -2.54 6.47
C SER A 26 -9.15 -3.58 7.51
N THR A 27 -9.96 -4.61 7.77
CA THR A 27 -9.62 -5.67 8.74
C THR A 27 -8.47 -6.58 8.30
N LEU A 28 -8.11 -6.55 7.02
CA LEU A 28 -7.05 -7.39 6.43
C LEU A 28 -5.83 -6.57 6.02
N VAL A 29 -5.97 -5.25 5.85
CA VAL A 29 -4.92 -4.38 5.29
C VAL A 29 -3.68 -4.35 6.17
N GLY A 30 -3.81 -4.49 7.50
CA GLY A 30 -2.69 -4.51 8.41
C GLY A 30 -1.60 -5.53 8.03
N LYS A 31 -1.98 -6.72 7.56
CA LYS A 31 -1.01 -7.74 7.10
C LYS A 31 -0.29 -7.33 5.83
N VAL A 32 -0.99 -6.66 4.91
CA VAL A 32 -0.39 -6.15 3.66
C VAL A 32 0.60 -5.04 3.96
N VAL A 33 0.30 -4.19 4.93
CA VAL A 33 1.22 -3.15 5.39
C VAL A 33 2.46 -3.75 6.04
N ASP A 34 2.31 -4.79 6.86
CA ASP A 34 3.46 -5.51 7.45
C ASP A 34 4.35 -6.16 6.36
N GLU A 35 3.74 -6.72 5.30
CA GLU A 35 4.49 -7.21 4.14
C GLU A 35 5.23 -6.08 3.39
N ALA A 36 4.59 -4.92 3.22
CA ALA A 36 5.19 -3.76 2.55
C ALA A 36 6.42 -3.24 3.31
N ILE A 37 6.36 -3.23 4.65
CA ILE A 37 7.50 -2.92 5.51
C ILE A 37 8.61 -3.96 5.31
N ALA A 38 8.27 -5.25 5.33
CA ALA A 38 9.24 -6.34 5.25
C ALA A 38 10.03 -6.37 3.93
N ILE A 39 9.41 -6.01 2.81
CA ILE A 39 10.09 -5.95 1.50
C ILE A 39 10.84 -4.63 1.27
N GLY A 40 10.74 -3.67 2.20
CA GLY A 40 11.35 -2.35 2.05
C GLY A 40 10.68 -1.50 0.96
N ALA A 41 9.35 -1.55 0.85
CA ALA A 41 8.63 -0.64 -0.03
C ALA A 41 8.87 0.82 0.39
N LYS A 42 8.78 1.78 -0.54
CA LYS A 42 8.97 3.20 -0.21
C LYS A 42 7.69 3.83 0.34
N ALA A 43 6.53 3.33 -0.06
CA ALA A 43 5.24 3.85 0.37
C ALA A 43 4.15 2.78 0.45
N VAL A 44 3.16 3.04 1.29
CA VAL A 44 1.86 2.34 1.32
C VAL A 44 0.74 3.33 1.07
N TRP A 45 -0.23 2.92 0.25
CA TRP A 45 -1.40 3.71 -0.08
C TRP A 45 -2.66 2.89 0.22
N LEU A 46 -3.42 3.30 1.22
CA LEU A 46 -4.71 2.70 1.56
C LEU A 46 -5.79 3.48 0.81
N GLN A 47 -6.49 2.79 -0.10
CA GLN A 47 -7.53 3.39 -0.93
C GLN A 47 -8.70 3.96 -0.10
N LEU A 48 -9.63 4.61 -0.79
CA LEU A 48 -10.88 5.08 -0.18
C LEU A 48 -11.56 3.98 0.62
N ASP A 49 -12.03 4.35 1.82
CA ASP A 49 -12.69 3.47 2.80
C ASP A 49 -11.83 2.31 3.34
N VAL A 50 -10.54 2.26 3.00
CA VAL A 50 -9.55 1.36 3.61
C VAL A 50 -8.83 2.11 4.73
N ILE A 51 -9.21 1.84 5.98
CA ILE A 51 -8.79 2.61 7.15
C ILE A 51 -8.26 1.67 8.23
N ASP A 52 -6.98 1.80 8.54
CA ASP A 52 -6.31 1.10 9.64
C ASP A 52 -5.20 2.02 10.19
N THR A 53 -5.52 2.77 11.24
CA THR A 53 -4.61 3.76 11.83
C THR A 53 -3.39 3.10 12.47
N ASP A 54 -3.54 1.90 13.02
CA ASP A 54 -2.45 1.17 13.66
C ASP A 54 -1.46 0.65 12.62
N ALA A 55 -1.95 0.18 11.47
CA ALA A 55 -1.10 -0.21 10.35
C ALA A 55 -0.33 1.00 9.78
N ILE A 56 -1.00 2.14 9.59
CA ILE A 56 -0.33 3.38 9.15
C ILE A 56 0.76 3.79 10.14
N ALA A 57 0.49 3.75 11.45
CA ALA A 57 1.48 4.08 12.46
C ALA A 57 2.71 3.15 12.39
N ARG A 58 2.51 1.84 12.18
CA ARG A 58 3.62 0.89 11.97
C ARG A 58 4.44 1.21 10.71
N ALA A 59 3.78 1.54 9.60
CA ALA A 59 4.46 1.92 8.36
C ALA A 59 5.28 3.20 8.50
N GLN A 60 4.72 4.22 9.15
CA GLN A 60 5.43 5.47 9.44
C GLN A 60 6.65 5.25 10.33
N ALA A 61 6.51 4.44 11.40
CA ALA A 61 7.62 4.09 12.28
C ALA A 61 8.74 3.32 11.55
N ALA A 62 8.39 2.57 10.51
CA ALA A 62 9.33 1.89 9.63
C ALA A 62 9.92 2.80 8.52
N GLY A 63 9.50 4.06 8.43
CA GLY A 63 10.02 5.05 7.48
C GLY A 63 9.34 5.07 6.11
N LEU A 64 8.19 4.40 5.95
CA LEU A 64 7.42 4.44 4.71
C LEU A 64 6.64 5.75 4.61
N LEU A 65 6.49 6.26 3.38
CA LEU A 65 5.46 7.27 3.09
C LEU A 65 4.09 6.62 3.17
N THR A 66 3.14 7.27 3.85
CA THR A 66 1.82 6.70 4.09
C THR A 66 0.72 7.61 3.59
N VAL A 67 -0.21 7.04 2.84
CA VAL A 67 -1.47 7.69 2.47
C VAL A 67 -2.63 6.78 2.88
N MET A 68 -3.68 7.34 3.46
CA MET A 68 -4.87 6.60 3.88
C MET A 68 -6.14 7.32 3.48
N ASP A 69 -7.15 6.55 3.08
CA ASP A 69 -8.46 7.04 2.68
C ASP A 69 -8.38 8.09 1.56
N ARG A 70 -7.66 7.74 0.49
CA ARG A 70 -7.48 8.57 -0.72
C ARG A 70 -7.40 7.71 -1.97
N CYS A 71 -7.70 8.29 -3.13
CA CYS A 71 -7.54 7.62 -4.42
C CYS A 71 -6.44 8.33 -5.26
N PRO A 72 -5.39 7.64 -5.73
CA PRO A 72 -4.32 8.23 -6.55
C PRO A 72 -4.85 8.93 -7.79
N ALA A 73 -5.88 8.38 -8.44
CA ALA A 73 -6.46 8.99 -9.64
C ALA A 73 -7.19 10.31 -9.35
N ILE A 74 -7.83 10.44 -8.19
CA ILE A 74 -8.47 11.69 -7.75
C ILE A 74 -7.40 12.70 -7.37
N GLU A 75 -6.46 12.30 -6.52
CA GLU A 75 -5.34 13.14 -6.07
C GLU A 75 -4.51 13.65 -7.25
N TYR A 76 -4.21 12.79 -8.23
CA TYR A 76 -3.45 13.17 -9.42
C TYR A 76 -4.18 14.20 -10.27
N ARG A 77 -5.51 14.06 -10.45
CA ARG A 77 -6.31 15.05 -11.20
C ARG A 77 -6.44 16.38 -10.45
N ALA A 78 -6.38 16.37 -9.13
CA ALA A 78 -6.46 17.57 -8.30
C ALA A 78 -5.14 18.34 -8.22
N ARG A 79 -4.02 17.74 -8.65
CA ARG A 79 -2.74 18.45 -8.78
C ARG A 79 -2.80 19.43 -9.95
N ALA A 80 -2.83 20.72 -9.64
CA ALA A 80 -2.68 21.81 -10.60
C ALA A 80 -1.25 21.87 -11.18
#